data_AF-A0A7L4P4T3-F1
#
_entry.id   AF-A0A7L4P4T3-F1
#
_cell.length_a   1.000
_cell.length_b   1.000
_cell.length_c   1.000
_cell.angle_alpha   90.00
_cell.angle_beta   90.00
_cell.angle_gamma   90.00
#
_symmetry.space_group_name_H-M   'P 1'
#
loop_
_entity.id
_entity.type
_entity.pdbx_description
1 polymer ?
#
loop_
_entity_poly.entity_id
_entity_poly.type
_entity_poly.pdbx_seq_one_letter_code
_entity_poly.pdbx_strand_id
1 'polypeptide(L)'
;MTLKIATAECFTHGIVAREIHAWAQGYQGEFGPNVLKPDSIDKLQGEVLLLCGLFIPTLSALKTVLKVDAPEPAELKRGIKVYYEEEDQEVAVLMAQAVKDISGADIGIGTTAGIGKGGIAIAGDEFTVRATSDVYADLLMPDSEQLLLRQKSGVEKTLLLLEEILAPE
;
A
#
# COMPACT_ATOMS: atom_id res chain seq x y z
N MET A 1 -4.13 -4.29 -22.78
CA MET A 1 -3.08 -3.24 -22.69
C MET A 1 -2.57 -3.37 -21.28
N THR A 2 -1.29 -3.67 -21.09
CA THR A 2 -0.81 -4.03 -19.75
C THR A 2 -0.72 -2.81 -18.84
N LEU A 3 -1.49 -2.82 -17.76
CA LEU A 3 -1.50 -1.80 -16.73
C LEU A 3 -0.33 -1.99 -15.76
N LYS A 4 0.46 -0.95 -15.56
CA LYS A 4 1.64 -0.95 -14.71
C LYS A 4 1.32 -0.43 -13.32
N ILE A 5 1.70 -1.18 -12.29
CA ILE A 5 1.47 -0.84 -10.88
C ILE A 5 2.82 -0.74 -10.17
N ALA A 6 2.94 0.21 -9.24
CA ALA A 6 4.05 0.29 -8.30
C ALA A 6 3.56 0.55 -6.87
N THR A 7 4.26 0.02 -5.86
CA THR A 7 3.88 0.20 -4.45
C THR A 7 5.01 0.82 -3.63
N ALA A 8 4.65 1.70 -2.71
CA ALA A 8 5.47 2.18 -1.61
C ALA A 8 4.74 1.85 -0.30
N GLU A 9 5.34 0.98 0.51
CA GLU A 9 4.68 0.34 1.64
C GLU A 9 5.45 0.59 2.94
N CYS A 10 4.72 0.75 4.04
CA CYS A 10 5.29 0.68 5.39
C CYS A 10 4.64 -0.49 6.12
N PHE A 11 3.48 -0.30 6.75
CA PHE A 11 2.92 -1.30 7.67
C PHE A 11 2.46 -2.60 6.97
N THR A 12 2.29 -2.59 5.65
CA THR A 12 2.01 -3.79 4.84
C THR A 12 3.27 -4.53 4.36
N HIS A 13 4.47 -4.03 4.66
CA HIS A 13 5.75 -4.75 4.53
C HIS A 13 6.10 -5.28 3.12
N GLY A 14 5.56 -4.69 2.05
CA GLY A 14 5.79 -5.17 0.68
C GLY A 14 4.90 -6.35 0.30
N ILE A 15 3.98 -6.75 1.18
CA ILE A 15 3.06 -7.86 0.93
C ILE A 15 2.08 -7.48 -0.18
N VAL A 16 1.62 -6.22 -0.26
CA VAL A 16 0.70 -5.81 -1.32
C VAL A 16 1.37 -6.00 -2.70
N ALA A 17 2.60 -5.51 -2.87
CA ALA A 17 3.38 -5.77 -4.08
C ALA A 17 3.53 -7.27 -4.37
N ARG A 18 3.95 -8.06 -3.38
CA ARG A 18 4.12 -9.51 -3.53
C ARG A 18 2.85 -10.17 -4.04
N GLU A 19 1.71 -9.85 -3.45
CA GLU A 19 0.42 -10.43 -3.81
C GLU A 19 -0.03 -9.98 -5.20
N ILE A 20 0.15 -8.71 -5.56
CA ILE A 20 -0.11 -8.20 -6.92
C ILE A 20 0.70 -8.97 -7.95
N HIS A 21 1.99 -9.14 -7.70
CA HIS A 21 2.85 -9.93 -8.59
C HIS A 21 2.38 -11.38 -8.69
N ALA A 22 2.08 -12.02 -7.56
CA ALA A 22 1.69 -13.42 -7.53
C ALA A 22 0.43 -13.69 -8.37
N TRP A 23 -0.66 -12.95 -8.14
CA TRP A 23 -1.90 -13.21 -8.88
C TRP A 23 -1.79 -12.77 -10.34
N ALA A 24 -1.08 -11.68 -10.65
CA ALA A 24 -0.90 -11.23 -12.05
C ALA A 24 -0.11 -12.24 -12.90
N GLN A 25 0.71 -13.09 -12.27
CA GLN A 25 1.49 -14.15 -12.91
C GLN A 25 0.85 -15.55 -12.78
N GLY A 26 -0.30 -15.67 -12.12
CA GLY A 26 -0.97 -16.96 -11.89
C GLY A 26 -0.29 -17.84 -10.84
N TYR A 27 0.46 -17.25 -9.90
CA TYR A 27 1.07 -17.95 -8.78
C TYR A 27 0.12 -18.03 -7.59
N GLN A 28 0.39 -18.98 -6.69
CA GLN A 28 -0.25 -19.00 -5.38
C GLN A 28 0.25 -17.83 -4.53
N GLY A 29 -0.67 -17.20 -3.80
CA GLY A 29 -0.43 -16.09 -2.88
C GLY A 29 -1.12 -16.34 -1.54
N GLU A 30 -0.78 -15.53 -0.53
CA GLU A 30 -1.36 -15.65 0.81
C GLU A 30 -2.72 -14.94 0.89
N PHE A 31 -2.89 -13.85 0.13
CA PHE A 31 -4.08 -13.01 0.17
C PHE A 31 -4.75 -12.95 -1.18
N GLY A 32 -4.08 -12.51 -2.25
CA GLY A 32 -4.70 -12.19 -3.55
C GLY A 32 -5.66 -13.30 -4.04
N PRO A 33 -5.19 -14.55 -4.19
CA PRO A 33 -6.05 -15.66 -4.61
C PRO A 33 -7.17 -16.04 -3.62
N ASN A 34 -7.08 -15.62 -2.36
CA ASN A 34 -8.05 -15.92 -1.30
C ASN A 34 -9.06 -14.80 -1.07
N VAL A 35 -8.73 -13.55 -1.43
CA VAL A 35 -9.57 -12.37 -1.16
C VAL A 35 -10.23 -11.80 -2.41
N LEU A 36 -9.63 -11.99 -3.58
CA LEU A 36 -10.16 -11.47 -4.85
C LEU A 36 -11.17 -12.44 -5.46
N LYS A 37 -12.14 -11.91 -6.25
CA LYS A 37 -13.10 -12.75 -6.97
C LYS A 37 -12.36 -13.55 -8.07
N PRO A 38 -12.66 -14.85 -8.26
CA PRO A 38 -12.05 -15.66 -9.31
C PRO A 38 -12.15 -15.03 -10.72
N ASP A 39 -13.33 -14.50 -11.06
CA ASP A 39 -13.57 -13.84 -12.35
C ASP A 39 -12.68 -12.60 -12.56
N SER A 40 -12.35 -11.87 -11.50
CA SER A 40 -11.44 -10.72 -11.55
C SER A 40 -10.00 -11.19 -11.78
N ILE A 41 -9.57 -12.26 -11.10
CA ILE A 41 -8.24 -12.85 -11.29
C ILE A 41 -8.05 -13.27 -12.75
N ASP A 42 -9.02 -14.00 -13.31
CA ASP A 42 -8.96 -14.47 -14.69
C ASP A 42 -8.89 -13.33 -15.71
N LYS A 43 -9.62 -12.23 -15.46
CA LYS A 43 -9.61 -11.03 -16.33
C LYS A 43 -8.30 -10.24 -16.24
N LEU A 44 -7.72 -10.15 -15.04
CA LEU A 44 -6.58 -9.28 -14.78
C LEU A 44 -5.23 -9.99 -14.99
N GLN A 45 -5.21 -11.32 -14.99
CA GLN A 45 -4.00 -12.10 -15.23
C GLN A 45 -3.41 -11.79 -16.61
N GLY A 46 -2.13 -11.41 -16.66
CA GLY A 46 -1.46 -10.98 -17.89
C GLY A 46 -1.78 -9.55 -18.35
N GLU A 47 -2.83 -8.92 -17.82
CA GLU A 47 -3.17 -7.51 -18.08
C GLU A 47 -2.57 -6.57 -17.04
N VAL A 48 -2.04 -7.08 -15.92
CA VAL A 48 -1.37 -6.29 -14.87
C VAL A 48 0.11 -6.65 -14.76
N LEU A 49 0.95 -5.62 -14.58
CA LEU A 49 2.38 -5.74 -14.36
C LEU A 49 2.81 -4.92 -13.14
N LEU A 50 3.38 -5.59 -12.13
CA LEU A 50 4.07 -4.90 -11.05
C LEU A 50 5.47 -4.45 -11.51
N LEU A 51 5.75 -3.15 -11.48
CA LEU A 51 7.08 -2.60 -11.80
C LEU A 51 8.03 -2.70 -10.61
N CYS A 52 7.58 -2.30 -9.42
CA CYS A 52 8.35 -2.39 -8.20
C CYS A 52 7.45 -2.36 -6.96
N GLY A 53 7.93 -2.97 -5.88
CA GLY A 53 7.41 -2.78 -4.53
C GLY A 53 8.52 -2.28 -3.62
N LEU A 54 8.28 -1.17 -2.92
CA LEU A 54 9.27 -0.51 -2.08
C LEU A 54 8.82 -0.54 -0.63
N PHE A 55 9.62 -1.12 0.26
CA PHE A 55 9.39 -1.01 1.70
C PHE A 55 10.13 0.23 2.26
N ILE A 56 9.39 1.28 2.63
CA ILE A 56 9.91 2.63 2.96
C ILE A 56 9.48 3.06 4.40
N PRO A 57 9.93 2.36 5.45
CA PRO A 57 9.51 2.65 6.82
C PRO A 57 10.14 3.93 7.41
N THR A 58 11.27 4.39 6.86
CA THR A 58 12.03 5.52 7.44
C THR A 58 11.74 6.84 6.73
N LEU A 59 11.83 7.95 7.47
CA LEU A 59 11.73 9.30 6.91
C LEU A 59 12.85 9.57 5.90
N SER A 60 14.04 9.03 6.14
CA SER A 60 15.20 9.15 5.23
C SER A 60 14.90 8.51 3.87
N ALA A 61 14.36 7.29 3.85
CA ALA A 61 14.00 6.61 2.60
C ALA A 61 12.87 7.34 1.86
N LEU A 62 11.90 7.90 2.59
CA LEU A 62 10.85 8.72 2.00
C LEU A 62 11.41 9.93 1.24
N LYS A 63 12.37 10.64 1.86
CA LYS A 63 13.02 11.80 1.26
C LYS A 63 13.97 11.44 0.13
N THR A 64 14.75 10.37 0.27
CA THR A 64 15.86 10.07 -0.65
C THR A 64 15.47 9.15 -1.79
N VAL A 65 14.56 8.21 -1.56
CA VAL A 65 14.08 7.24 -2.57
C VAL A 65 12.84 7.79 -3.27
N LEU A 66 11.80 8.17 -2.52
CA LEU A 66 10.56 8.69 -3.12
C LEU A 66 10.64 10.18 -3.47
N LYS A 67 11.68 10.90 -3.01
CA LYS A 67 11.84 12.35 -3.23
C LYS A 67 10.64 13.16 -2.71
N VAL A 68 10.04 12.68 -1.61
CA VAL A 68 8.91 13.32 -0.94
C VAL A 68 9.39 14.05 0.31
N ASP A 69 9.03 15.33 0.42
CA ASP A 69 9.08 16.06 1.69
C ASP A 69 7.73 15.84 2.41
N ALA A 70 7.72 14.91 3.36
CA ALA A 70 6.54 14.57 4.14
C ALA A 70 6.36 15.48 5.36
N PRO A 71 5.13 15.56 5.92
CA PRO A 71 4.90 16.22 7.20
C PRO A 71 5.82 15.66 8.30
N GLU A 72 6.11 16.52 9.28
CA GLU A 72 6.86 16.11 10.47
C GLU A 72 6.08 15.05 11.25
N PRO A 73 6.70 13.91 11.60
CA PRO A 73 6.03 12.86 12.36
C PRO A 73 5.79 13.29 13.80
N ALA A 74 4.73 12.74 14.41
CA ALA A 74 4.44 12.93 15.83
C ALA A 74 5.59 12.36 16.69
N GLU A 75 6.16 11.22 16.27
CA GLU A 75 7.34 10.63 16.91
C GLU A 75 8.27 9.94 15.90
N LEU A 76 9.57 9.90 16.23
CA LEU A 76 10.57 9.10 15.54
C LEU A 76 11.08 7.97 16.44
N LYS A 77 10.66 6.74 16.17
CA LYS A 77 11.12 5.56 16.91
C LYS A 77 12.24 4.87 16.12
N ARG A 78 13.50 5.11 16.51
CA ARG A 78 14.69 4.56 15.82
C ARG A 78 14.72 4.87 14.31
N GLY A 79 14.27 6.07 13.92
CA GLY A 79 14.21 6.52 12.53
C GLY A 79 12.97 6.07 11.75
N ILE A 80 12.08 5.27 12.37
CA ILE A 80 10.76 4.96 11.84
C ILE A 80 9.82 6.12 12.14
N LYS A 81 9.10 6.58 11.11
CA LYS A 81 8.12 7.66 11.21
C LYS A 81 6.82 7.15 11.85
N VAL A 82 6.32 7.87 12.85
CA VAL A 82 5.06 7.57 13.53
C VAL A 82 4.15 8.80 13.40
N TYR A 83 3.04 8.61 12.70
CA TYR A 83 1.99 9.61 12.47
C TYR A 83 0.72 9.23 13.23
N TYR A 84 -0.22 10.17 13.37
CA TYR A 84 -1.60 9.82 13.67
C TYR A 84 -2.33 9.49 12.35
N GLU A 85 -3.54 8.94 12.48
CA GLU A 85 -4.31 8.40 11.34
C GLU A 85 -4.59 9.44 10.24
N GLU A 86 -4.74 10.72 10.57
CA GLU A 86 -4.96 11.79 9.60
C GLU A 86 -3.71 12.01 8.74
N GLU A 87 -2.54 12.19 9.36
CA GLU A 87 -1.29 12.38 8.63
C GLU A 87 -0.83 11.10 7.93
N ASP A 88 -1.14 9.91 8.46
CA ASP A 88 -0.91 8.66 7.75
C ASP A 88 -1.69 8.61 6.42
N GLN A 89 -2.93 9.10 6.37
CA GLN A 89 -3.68 9.16 5.11
C GLN A 89 -3.07 10.16 4.13
N GLU A 90 -2.60 11.31 4.60
CA GLU A 90 -1.88 12.28 3.76
C GLU A 90 -0.58 11.69 3.21
N VAL A 91 0.22 11.07 4.07
CA VAL A 91 1.50 10.46 3.71
C VAL A 91 1.29 9.28 2.76
N ALA A 92 0.23 8.48 2.94
CA ALA A 92 -0.11 7.40 2.02
C ALA A 92 -0.35 7.95 0.60
N VAL A 93 -1.05 9.07 0.46
CA VAL A 93 -1.28 9.72 -0.85
C VAL A 93 0.02 10.23 -1.44
N LEU A 94 0.86 10.90 -0.65
CA LEU A 94 2.18 11.37 -1.11
C LEU A 94 3.05 10.20 -1.59
N MET A 95 3.04 9.08 -0.86
CA MET A 95 3.76 7.86 -1.23
C MET A 95 3.23 7.24 -2.52
N ALA A 96 1.90 7.14 -2.67
CA ALA A 96 1.26 6.58 -3.85
C ALA A 96 1.58 7.39 -5.11
N GLN A 97 1.46 8.72 -5.03
CA GLN A 97 1.79 9.61 -6.14
C GLN A 97 3.29 9.54 -6.49
N ALA A 98 4.15 9.60 -5.47
CA ALA A 98 5.58 9.60 -5.69
C ALA A 98 6.07 8.29 -6.32
N VAL A 99 5.60 7.13 -5.84
CA VAL A 99 6.01 5.84 -6.41
C VAL A 99 5.55 5.70 -7.85
N LYS A 100 4.33 6.15 -8.17
CA LYS A 100 3.80 6.20 -9.54
C LYS A 100 4.73 7.02 -10.45
N ASP A 101 5.06 8.23 -10.02
CA ASP A 101 5.82 9.19 -10.82
C ASP A 101 7.27 8.72 -11.05
N ILE A 102 7.95 8.19 -10.02
CA ILE A 102 9.34 7.75 -10.17
C ILE A 102 9.47 6.46 -10.99
N SER A 103 8.46 5.58 -10.98
CA SER A 103 8.50 4.32 -11.72
C SER A 103 7.93 4.43 -13.12
N GLY A 104 7.17 5.49 -13.42
CA GLY A 104 6.36 5.57 -14.66
C GLY A 104 5.25 4.52 -14.71
N ALA A 105 4.69 4.19 -13.53
CA ALA A 105 3.54 3.30 -13.43
C ALA A 105 2.24 4.07 -13.79
N ASP A 106 1.21 3.32 -14.16
CA ASP A 106 -0.12 3.87 -14.41
C ASP A 106 -0.88 4.04 -13.08
N ILE A 107 -0.61 3.16 -12.11
CA ILE A 107 -1.14 3.22 -10.74
C ILE A 107 -0.02 3.13 -9.70
N GLY A 108 -0.06 4.01 -8.72
CA GLY A 108 0.77 3.94 -7.51
C GLY A 108 -0.04 3.59 -6.27
N ILE A 109 0.54 2.83 -5.37
CA ILE A 109 -0.07 2.44 -4.08
C ILE A 109 0.83 2.87 -2.93
N GLY A 110 0.26 3.54 -1.94
CA GLY A 110 0.95 4.02 -0.74
C GLY A 110 0.32 3.45 0.52
N THR A 111 1.11 2.90 1.44
CA THR A 111 0.62 2.45 2.75
C THR A 111 1.51 2.94 3.90
N THR A 112 0.91 3.46 4.97
CA THR A 112 1.61 3.88 6.19
C THR A 112 0.72 3.72 7.42
N ALA A 113 1.29 3.42 8.58
CA ALA A 113 0.53 3.36 9.83
C ALA A 113 1.44 3.59 11.05
N GLY A 114 1.16 4.64 11.81
CA GLY A 114 1.69 4.92 13.14
C GLY A 114 0.68 4.53 14.22
N ILE A 115 -0.05 5.52 14.73
CA ILE A 115 -1.10 5.38 15.76
C ILE A 115 -2.47 5.55 15.12
N GLY A 116 -3.28 4.49 15.14
CA GLY A 116 -4.56 4.45 14.44
C GLY A 116 -4.70 3.23 13.54
N LYS A 117 -5.60 3.33 12.56
CA LYS A 117 -5.84 2.33 11.51
C LYS A 117 -4.92 2.51 10.30
N GLY A 118 -4.11 3.56 10.28
CA GLY A 118 -3.18 3.90 9.21
C GLY A 118 -3.87 4.44 7.96
N GLY A 119 -3.07 4.73 6.94
CA GLY A 119 -3.48 5.24 5.64
C GLY A 119 -3.14 4.27 4.51
N ILE A 120 -4.08 4.12 3.59
CA ILE A 120 -3.97 3.40 2.33
C ILE A 120 -4.37 4.39 1.23
N ALA A 121 -3.57 4.48 0.17
CA ALA A 121 -3.91 5.27 -1.00
C ALA A 121 -3.61 4.52 -2.30
N ILE A 122 -4.49 4.66 -3.29
CA ILE A 122 -4.31 4.18 -4.66
C ILE A 122 -4.49 5.38 -5.59
N ALA A 123 -3.44 5.75 -6.33
CA ALA A 123 -3.40 6.93 -7.19
C ALA A 123 -3.23 6.54 -8.66
N GLY A 124 -4.08 7.09 -9.53
CA GLY A 124 -3.96 7.03 -10.99
C GLY A 124 -3.63 8.40 -11.58
N ASP A 125 -3.91 8.62 -12.87
CA ASP A 125 -3.77 9.94 -13.50
C ASP A 125 -4.89 10.91 -13.10
N GLU A 126 -6.13 10.40 -13.01
CA GLU A 126 -7.33 11.22 -12.81
C GLU A 126 -8.05 10.94 -11.49
N PHE A 127 -7.51 10.04 -10.66
CA PHE A 127 -8.15 9.63 -9.42
C PHE A 127 -7.16 9.41 -8.28
N THR A 128 -7.67 9.51 -7.06
CA THR A 128 -6.98 9.07 -5.85
C THR A 128 -8.02 8.52 -4.89
N VAL A 129 -7.89 7.24 -4.54
CA VAL A 129 -8.70 6.58 -3.50
C VAL A 129 -7.92 6.63 -2.19
N ARG A 130 -8.60 6.96 -1.10
CA ARG A 130 -8.06 6.98 0.27
C ARG A 130 -8.88 6.05 1.15
N ALA A 131 -8.21 5.29 2.00
CA ALA A 131 -8.84 4.40 2.95
C ALA A 131 -7.93 4.19 4.18
N THR A 132 -8.44 3.46 5.15
CA THR A 132 -7.68 2.95 6.30
C THR A 132 -7.77 1.42 6.32
N SER A 133 -6.98 0.75 7.17
CA SER A 133 -7.33 -0.61 7.57
C SER A 133 -8.59 -0.60 8.46
N ASP A 134 -9.07 -1.78 8.86
CA ASP A 134 -10.20 -1.92 9.78
C ASP A 134 -9.76 -2.07 11.25
N VAL A 135 -8.45 -2.10 11.52
CA VAL A 135 -7.88 -2.45 12.83
C VAL A 135 -7.04 -1.30 13.38
N TYR A 136 -7.40 -0.79 14.56
CA TYR A 136 -6.59 0.19 15.28
C TYR A 136 -5.37 -0.48 15.90
N ALA A 137 -4.19 0.13 15.78
CA ALA A 137 -3.01 -0.27 16.55
C ALA A 137 -2.12 0.94 16.86
N ASP A 138 -1.18 0.75 17.79
CA ASP A 138 -0.21 1.77 18.17
C ASP A 138 1.22 1.21 17.98
N LEU A 139 1.98 1.81 17.05
CA LEU A 139 3.35 1.40 16.72
C LEU A 139 4.35 1.67 17.85
N LEU A 140 4.01 2.53 18.81
CA LEU A 140 4.84 2.81 19.98
C LEU A 140 4.73 1.69 21.02
N MET A 141 3.63 0.94 21.00
CA MET A 141 3.35 -0.14 21.96
C MET A 141 3.92 -1.49 21.49
N PRO A 142 4.40 -2.35 22.41
CA PRO A 142 4.87 -3.69 22.08
C PRO A 142 3.71 -4.68 21.93
N ASP A 143 2.79 -4.42 20.99
CA ASP A 143 1.62 -5.27 20.72
C ASP A 143 1.70 -5.90 19.33
N SER A 144 2.52 -6.95 19.23
CA SER A 144 2.79 -7.63 17.96
C SER A 144 1.53 -8.25 17.35
N GLU A 145 0.58 -8.70 18.17
CA GLU A 145 -0.65 -9.34 17.68
C GLU A 145 -1.55 -8.29 17.00
N GLN A 146 -1.79 -7.17 17.66
CA GLN A 146 -2.60 -6.09 17.10
C GLN A 146 -1.95 -5.46 15.87
N LEU A 147 -0.63 -5.29 15.88
CA LEU A 147 0.12 -4.80 14.71
C LEU A 147 0.02 -5.77 13.52
N LEU A 148 0.06 -7.08 13.77
CA LEU A 148 -0.11 -8.09 12.72
C LEU A 148 -1.54 -8.11 12.18
N LEU A 149 -2.56 -7.98 13.03
CA LEU A 149 -3.96 -7.86 12.59
C LEU A 149 -4.16 -6.62 11.71
N ARG A 150 -3.58 -5.48 12.09
CA ARG A 150 -3.60 -4.25 11.29
C ARG A 150 -2.92 -4.44 9.95
N GLN A 151 -1.75 -5.07 9.91
CA GLN A 151 -1.06 -5.40 8.67
C GLN A 151 -1.94 -6.24 7.74
N LYS A 152 -2.51 -7.35 8.23
CA LYS A 152 -3.36 -8.23 7.42
C LYS A 152 -4.56 -7.49 6.86
N SER A 153 -5.30 -6.79 7.72
CA SER A 153 -6.45 -5.97 7.29
C SER A 153 -6.05 -4.92 6.25
N GLY A 154 -4.89 -4.27 6.40
CA GLY A 154 -4.40 -3.30 5.42
C GLY A 154 -4.06 -3.92 4.05
N VAL A 155 -3.44 -5.10 4.04
CA VAL A 155 -3.17 -5.85 2.80
C VAL A 155 -4.48 -6.21 2.10
N GLU A 156 -5.41 -6.84 2.82
CA GLU A 156 -6.70 -7.28 2.28
C GLU A 156 -7.48 -6.09 1.71
N LYS A 157 -7.60 -5.01 2.49
CA LYS A 157 -8.32 -3.80 2.06
C LYS A 157 -7.71 -3.18 0.80
N THR A 158 -6.39 -3.15 0.71
CA THR A 158 -5.69 -2.59 -0.45
C THR A 158 -5.96 -3.43 -1.70
N LEU A 159 -5.94 -4.76 -1.60
CA LEU A 159 -6.21 -5.66 -2.73
C LEU A 159 -7.66 -5.56 -3.20
N LEU A 160 -8.63 -5.49 -2.28
CA LEU A 160 -10.05 -5.33 -2.61
C LEU A 160 -10.33 -3.98 -3.30
N LEU A 161 -9.77 -2.88 -2.78
CA LEU A 161 -9.91 -1.57 -3.42
C LEU A 161 -9.27 -1.55 -4.82
N LEU A 162 -8.14 -2.23 -4.98
CA LEU A 162 -7.50 -2.35 -6.29
C LEU A 162 -8.39 -3.15 -7.26
N GLU A 163 -8.98 -4.26 -6.81
CA GLU A 163 -9.93 -5.03 -7.63
C GLU A 163 -11.13 -4.19 -8.08
N GLU A 164 -11.74 -3.42 -7.17
CA GLU A 164 -12.87 -2.53 -7.51
C GLU A 164 -12.49 -1.50 -8.59
N ILE A 165 -11.25 -1.00 -8.57
CA ILE A 165 -10.74 -0.05 -9.57
C ILE A 165 -10.49 -0.74 -10.92
N LEU A 166 -9.94 -1.95 -10.90
CA LEU A 166 -9.48 -2.65 -12.11
C LEU A 166 -10.57 -3.45 -12.82
N ALA A 167 -11.54 -3.95 -12.06
CA ALA A 167 -12.63 -4.79 -12.54
C ALA A 167 -13.97 -4.35 -11.92
N PRO A 168 -14.44 -3.11 -12.21
CA PRO A 168 -15.74 -2.66 -11.76
C PRO A 168 -16.85 -3.55 -12.33
N GLU A 169 -17.93 -3.75 -11.55
CA GLU A 169 -19.11 -4.55 -11.96
C GLU A 169 -19.81 -4.01 -13.21
#